data_AF-A0A146Z0G0-F1
#
_entry.id   AF-A0A146Z0G0-F1
#
_cell.length_a   1.000
_cell.length_b   1.000
_cell.length_c   1.000
_cell.angle_alpha   90.00
_cell.angle_beta   90.00
_cell.angle_gamma   90.00
#
_symmetry.space_group_name_H-M   'P 1'
#
loop_
_entity.id
_entity.type
_entity.pdbx_description
1 polymer ?
#
loop_
_entity_poly.entity_id
_entity_poly.type
_entity_poly.pdbx_seq_one_letter_code
_entity_poly.pdbx_strand_id
1 'polypeptide(L)'
;MLSMEDTQEVRHVRLNDGSRMPLLGLGTWKPVQQTSIQGAVEAAIAAGYRHIDTAYCYRNEVEIGRALRSKMQQGIIRREDMFIVSKLWCTCFAPEDIPVCLNKSLQDLQLDYLDLYLIHFPVGLKKMGDELFPKKDGQILTSDIDYVDVWRGMEALQATGKVKSIGVSNFSVLQLERLLALCRVPPAVNQVLMFHLLQFLLSPLFQNHIWVWIIVPVPHTRLLVIKQALCSAPQHNAATAVLSSLTASAKILNIKYRVPLGGTKSRAKILNIKYSVPFGGGTKSRD
;
A
#
# COMPACT_ATOMS: atom_id res chain seq x y z
N MET A 1 -9.63 26.82 -17.23
CA MET A 1 -8.41 27.07 -16.43
C MET A 1 -8.74 26.58 -15.03
N LEU A 2 -8.28 25.39 -14.64
CA LEU A 2 -8.48 24.91 -13.27
C LEU A 2 -7.62 25.79 -12.35
N SER A 3 -8.18 26.27 -11.25
CA SER A 3 -7.41 27.03 -10.26
C SER A 3 -6.32 26.12 -9.69
N MET A 4 -5.22 26.71 -9.20
CA MET A 4 -4.12 25.95 -8.58
C MET A 4 -4.59 25.08 -7.40
N GLU A 5 -5.74 25.39 -6.80
CA GLU A 5 -6.37 24.62 -5.72
C GLU A 5 -6.92 23.25 -6.19
N ASP A 6 -7.44 23.14 -7.42
CA ASP A 6 -8.04 21.88 -7.95
C ASP A 6 -7.02 20.77 -8.24
N THR A 7 -5.73 21.08 -8.26
CA THR A 7 -4.66 20.08 -8.51
C THR A 7 -4.06 19.48 -7.23
N GLN A 8 -4.40 20.03 -6.06
CA GLN A 8 -3.81 19.61 -4.78
C GLN A 8 -4.49 18.37 -4.19
N GLU A 9 -5.77 18.14 -4.51
CA GLU A 9 -6.57 17.06 -3.92
C GLU A 9 -6.13 15.66 -4.35
N VAL A 10 -5.49 15.52 -5.51
CA VAL A 10 -5.30 14.19 -6.07
C VAL A 10 -4.02 13.52 -5.56
N ARG A 11 -3.06 14.17 -4.89
CA ARG A 11 -1.76 13.52 -4.54
C ARG A 11 -1.80 12.59 -3.32
N HIS A 12 -2.80 12.74 -2.47
CA HIS A 12 -2.91 12.05 -1.19
C HIS A 12 -4.31 11.48 -1.00
N VAL A 13 -4.39 10.42 -0.23
CA VAL A 13 -5.64 9.87 0.26
C VAL A 13 -5.80 10.19 1.75
N ARG A 14 -7.03 10.51 2.17
CA ARG A 14 -7.35 10.72 3.59
C ARG A 14 -7.79 9.41 4.22
N LEU A 15 -7.02 8.94 5.21
CA LEU A 15 -7.32 7.74 5.98
C LEU A 15 -8.50 7.97 6.94
N ASN A 16 -9.07 6.88 7.47
CA ASN A 16 -10.21 6.92 8.39
C ASN A 16 -9.89 7.61 9.73
N ASP A 17 -8.62 7.68 10.11
CA ASP A 17 -8.11 8.41 11.28
C ASP A 17 -7.78 9.89 10.98
N GLY A 18 -8.02 10.34 9.74
CA GLY A 18 -7.79 11.71 9.29
C GLY A 18 -6.39 11.98 8.73
N SER A 19 -5.45 11.03 8.84
CA SER A 19 -4.09 11.14 8.28
C SER A 19 -4.11 11.22 6.75
N ARG A 20 -3.08 11.84 6.16
CA ARG A 20 -2.93 11.95 4.69
C ARG A 20 -1.79 11.05 4.23
N MET A 21 -2.12 10.04 3.42
CA MET A 21 -1.16 9.10 2.87
C MET A 21 -0.90 9.43 1.38
N PRO A 22 0.36 9.58 0.93
CA PRO A 22 0.66 9.77 -0.49
C PRO A 22 0.27 8.55 -1.31
N LEU A 23 -0.40 8.76 -2.45
CA LEU A 23 -0.91 7.67 -3.29
C LEU A 23 0.21 6.81 -3.90
N LEU A 24 1.37 7.43 -4.16
CA LEU A 24 2.52 6.77 -4.75
C LEU A 24 3.64 6.66 -3.71
N GLY A 25 4.12 5.44 -3.50
CA GLY A 25 5.24 5.16 -2.61
C GLY A 25 6.26 4.23 -3.26
N LEU A 26 7.49 4.25 -2.74
CA LEU A 26 8.54 3.30 -3.12
C LEU A 26 8.43 2.07 -2.21
N GLY A 27 8.17 0.90 -2.79
CA GLY A 27 8.31 -0.38 -2.09
C GLY A 27 9.77 -0.85 -2.07
N THR A 28 10.22 -1.39 -0.94
CA THR A 28 11.63 -1.80 -0.74
C THR A 28 11.83 -3.32 -0.65
N TRP A 29 10.84 -4.11 -1.06
CA TRP A 29 10.97 -5.57 -1.06
C TRP A 29 11.93 -6.04 -2.15
N LYS A 30 13.07 -6.61 -1.72
CA LYS A 30 14.21 -7.11 -2.51
C LYS A 30 14.97 -6.02 -3.28
N PRO A 31 16.31 -5.92 -3.14
CA PRO A 31 17.09 -5.01 -3.96
C PRO A 31 17.03 -5.44 -5.43
N VAL A 32 16.92 -4.45 -6.32
CA VAL A 32 17.24 -4.64 -7.74
C VAL A 32 18.74 -4.93 -7.80
N GLN A 33 19.16 -5.99 -8.48
CA GLN A 33 20.53 -6.56 -8.46
C GLN A 33 21.69 -5.55 -8.69
N GLN A 34 21.41 -4.34 -9.15
CA GLN A 34 22.40 -3.31 -9.48
C GLN A 34 22.39 -2.08 -8.56
N THR A 35 21.43 -1.94 -7.64
CA THR A 35 21.32 -0.73 -6.79
C THR A 35 21.05 -1.11 -5.33
N SER A 36 21.83 -0.54 -4.41
CA SER A 36 21.58 -0.70 -2.98
C SER A 36 20.23 -0.09 -2.59
N ILE A 37 19.62 -0.59 -1.51
CA ILE A 37 18.34 -0.05 -1.03
C ILE A 37 18.52 1.41 -0.62
N GLN A 38 19.66 1.75 0.00
CA GLN A 38 19.97 3.14 0.32
C GLN A 38 19.92 4.04 -0.93
N GLY A 39 20.62 3.66 -2.01
CA GLY A 39 20.66 4.46 -3.24
C GLY A 39 19.29 4.60 -3.91
N ALA A 40 18.49 3.53 -3.89
CA ALA A 40 17.12 3.57 -4.43
C ALA A 40 16.22 4.54 -3.65
N VAL A 41 16.29 4.53 -2.31
CA VAL A 41 15.53 5.45 -1.45
C VAL A 41 15.98 6.91 -1.67
N GLU A 42 17.29 7.15 -1.73
CA GLU A 42 17.83 8.49 -1.97
C GLU A 42 17.41 9.05 -3.34
N ALA A 43 17.43 8.21 -4.38
CA ALA A 43 16.98 8.58 -5.72
C ALA A 43 15.47 8.84 -5.77
N ALA A 44 14.66 8.03 -5.08
CA ALA A 44 13.22 8.25 -5.01
C ALA A 44 12.88 9.58 -4.30
N ILE A 45 13.55 9.89 -3.19
CA ILE A 45 13.37 11.17 -2.49
C ILE A 45 13.73 12.35 -3.40
N ALA A 46 14.84 12.25 -4.15
CA ALA A 46 15.25 13.25 -5.12
C ALA A 46 14.23 13.41 -6.28
N ALA A 47 13.59 12.32 -6.68
CA ALA A 47 12.50 12.33 -7.68
C ALA A 47 11.15 12.84 -7.13
N GLY A 48 11.08 13.21 -5.84
CA GLY A 48 9.87 13.77 -5.23
C GLY A 48 8.98 12.76 -4.50
N TYR A 49 9.41 11.50 -4.34
CA TYR A 49 8.67 10.55 -3.51
C TYR A 49 8.68 11.01 -2.05
N ARG A 50 7.52 10.87 -1.41
CA ARG A 50 7.30 11.19 0.01
C ARG A 50 6.67 10.03 0.78
N HIS A 51 6.69 8.83 0.21
CA HIS A 51 6.16 7.62 0.82
C HIS A 51 7.11 6.46 0.56
N ILE A 52 7.57 5.80 1.64
CA ILE A 52 8.42 4.61 1.59
C ILE A 52 7.71 3.47 2.32
N ASP A 53 7.61 2.31 1.67
CA ASP A 53 7.13 1.07 2.27
C ASP A 53 8.24 0.07 2.45
N THR A 54 8.41 -0.36 3.68
CA THR A 54 9.37 -1.36 4.11
C THR A 54 8.69 -2.37 5.03
N ALA A 55 9.45 -3.31 5.57
CA ALA A 55 9.01 -4.22 6.60
C ALA A 55 10.21 -4.77 7.38
N TYR A 56 9.97 -5.14 8.63
CA TYR A 56 10.96 -5.82 9.48
C TYR A 56 11.64 -7.00 8.77
N CYS A 57 10.85 -7.85 8.10
CA CYS A 57 11.37 -9.06 7.45
C CYS A 57 12.17 -8.81 6.17
N TYR A 58 12.15 -7.60 5.61
CA TYR A 58 12.95 -7.26 4.43
C TYR A 58 14.43 -7.11 4.77
N ARG A 59 14.77 -7.00 6.07
CA ARG A 59 16.15 -6.93 6.60
C ARG A 59 17.00 -5.82 5.97
N ASN A 60 16.36 -4.73 5.53
CA ASN A 60 16.99 -3.60 4.87
C ASN A 60 16.64 -2.23 5.50
N GLU A 61 15.91 -2.21 6.63
CA GLU A 61 15.50 -0.98 7.32
C GLU A 61 16.70 -0.11 7.75
N VAL A 62 17.85 -0.71 8.08
CA VAL A 62 19.08 0.02 8.42
C VAL A 62 19.57 0.88 7.24
N GLU A 63 19.55 0.36 6.02
CA GLU A 63 19.95 1.11 4.81
C GLU A 63 18.96 2.24 4.51
N ILE A 64 17.66 1.98 4.69
CA ILE A 64 16.60 2.98 4.53
C ILE A 64 16.78 4.10 5.55
N GLY A 65 17.06 3.77 6.82
CA GLY A 65 17.32 4.76 7.86
C GLY A 65 18.52 5.65 7.56
N ARG A 66 19.60 5.08 7.02
CA ARG A 66 20.76 5.86 6.55
C ARG A 66 20.38 6.83 5.42
N ALA A 67 19.59 6.39 4.44
CA ALA A 67 19.10 7.25 3.36
C ALA A 67 18.25 8.41 3.90
N LEU A 68 17.27 8.10 4.76
CA LEU A 68 16.39 9.11 5.37
C LEU A 68 17.19 10.12 6.18
N ARG A 69 18.08 9.66 7.07
CA ARG A 69 18.93 10.54 7.89
C ARG A 69 19.82 11.43 7.04
N SER A 70 20.46 10.86 6.02
CA SER A 70 21.31 11.60 5.07
C SER A 70 20.51 12.73 4.38
N LYS A 71 19.33 12.43 3.86
CA LYS A 71 18.47 13.42 3.18
C LYS A 71 17.89 14.48 4.13
N MET A 72 17.61 14.11 5.39
CA MET A 72 17.24 15.08 6.43
C MET A 72 18.39 16.01 6.81
N GLN A 73 19.61 15.47 6.99
CA GLN A 73 20.81 16.27 7.30
C GLN A 73 21.19 17.21 6.16
N GLN A 74 20.94 16.83 4.91
CA GLN A 74 21.10 17.68 3.72
C GLN A 74 20.02 18.75 3.59
N GLY A 75 18.97 18.73 4.43
CA GLY A 75 17.84 19.66 4.34
C GLY A 75 16.91 19.42 3.14
N ILE A 76 17.00 18.26 2.48
CA ILE A 76 16.19 17.92 1.29
C ILE A 76 14.74 17.56 1.70
N ILE A 77 14.59 16.95 2.87
CA ILE A 77 13.30 16.59 3.46
C ILE A 77 13.35 16.86 4.97
N ARG A 78 12.18 17.10 5.57
CA ARG A 78 11.99 16.95 7.02
C ARG A 78 11.28 15.63 7.31
N ARG A 79 11.29 15.18 8.56
CA ARG A 79 10.65 13.92 8.93
C ARG A 79 9.14 13.95 8.63
N GLU A 80 8.48 15.06 8.94
CA GLU A 80 7.05 15.28 8.72
C GLU A 80 6.66 15.37 7.23
N ASP A 81 7.63 15.53 6.32
CA ASP A 81 7.36 15.52 4.88
C ASP A 81 7.24 14.08 4.34
N MET A 82 7.63 13.07 5.12
CA MET A 82 7.68 11.66 4.70
C MET A 82 6.58 10.83 5.36
N PHE A 83 6.02 9.90 4.60
CA PHE A 83 5.11 8.86 5.05
C PHE A 83 5.83 7.50 5.04
N ILE A 84 6.20 7.01 6.21
CA ILE A 84 6.97 5.77 6.35
C ILE A 84 6.08 4.64 6.85
N VAL A 85 6.05 3.54 6.08
CA VAL A 85 5.33 2.31 6.39
C VAL A 85 6.31 1.22 6.77
N SER A 86 6.06 0.53 7.89
CA SER A 86 6.70 -0.76 8.20
C SER A 86 5.66 -1.78 8.65
N LYS A 87 6.09 -3.03 8.86
CA LYS A 87 5.18 -4.16 9.10
C LYS A 87 5.69 -5.07 10.21
N LEU A 88 4.82 -5.38 11.16
CA LEU A 88 5.02 -6.38 12.21
C LEU A 88 5.13 -7.77 11.59
N TRP A 89 6.25 -8.44 11.84
CA TRP A 89 6.49 -9.77 11.27
C TRP A 89 5.83 -10.89 12.08
N CYS A 90 5.52 -11.99 11.40
CA CYS A 90 4.74 -13.11 11.93
C CYS A 90 5.37 -13.82 13.14
N THR A 91 6.69 -13.73 13.33
CA THR A 91 7.38 -14.31 14.51
C THR A 91 7.32 -13.41 15.74
N CYS A 92 6.72 -12.21 15.63
CA CYS A 92 6.64 -11.20 16.70
C CYS A 92 5.20 -11.02 17.21
N PHE A 93 4.39 -12.07 17.19
CA PHE A 93 2.97 -12.00 17.56
C PHE A 93 2.70 -12.15 19.06
N ALA A 94 3.68 -12.62 19.85
CA ALA A 94 3.54 -12.63 21.30
C ALA A 94 3.40 -11.20 21.83
N PRO A 95 2.53 -10.94 22.84
CA PRO A 95 2.29 -9.59 23.36
C PRO A 95 3.55 -8.81 23.74
N GLU A 96 4.53 -9.50 24.31
CA GLU A 96 5.84 -8.95 24.70
C GLU A 96 6.75 -8.62 23.49
N ASP A 97 6.55 -9.29 22.36
CA ASP A 97 7.39 -9.15 21.16
C ASP A 97 6.92 -8.04 20.22
N ILE A 98 5.62 -7.74 20.23
CA ILE A 98 5.02 -6.67 19.43
C ILE A 98 5.75 -5.32 19.61
N PRO A 99 5.91 -4.78 20.85
CA PRO A 99 6.65 -3.53 21.05
C PRO A 99 8.14 -3.66 20.74
N VAL A 100 8.74 -4.83 20.95
CA VAL A 100 10.16 -5.08 20.65
C VAL A 100 10.40 -5.00 19.14
N CYS A 101 9.53 -5.59 18.33
CA CYS A 101 9.60 -5.52 16.87
C CYS A 101 9.47 -4.10 16.35
N LEU A 102 8.47 -3.34 16.83
CA LEU A 102 8.32 -1.92 16.45
C LEU A 102 9.57 -1.11 16.81
N ASN A 103 10.07 -1.24 18.05
CA ASN A 103 11.24 -0.48 18.50
C ASN A 103 12.49 -0.83 17.67
N LYS A 104 12.64 -2.08 17.25
CA LYS A 104 13.74 -2.48 16.36
C LYS A 104 13.62 -1.81 15.00
N SER A 105 12.43 -1.78 14.39
CA SER A 105 12.21 -1.07 13.13
C SER A 105 12.46 0.44 13.26
N LEU A 106 11.98 1.07 14.34
CA LEU A 106 12.26 2.49 14.63
C LEU A 106 13.76 2.77 14.77
N GLN A 107 14.48 1.91 15.50
CA GLN A 107 15.93 2.02 15.66
C GLN A 107 16.66 1.90 14.33
N ASP A 108 16.33 0.89 13.52
CA ASP A 108 16.98 0.65 12.23
C ASP A 108 16.70 1.78 11.24
N LEU A 109 15.45 2.27 11.21
CA LEU A 109 15.05 3.42 10.39
C LEU A 109 15.58 4.75 10.95
N GLN A 110 16.08 4.78 12.18
CA GLN A 110 16.50 5.99 12.89
C GLN A 110 15.38 7.02 13.01
N LEU A 111 14.18 6.57 13.42
CA LEU A 111 12.96 7.37 13.53
C LEU A 111 12.34 7.26 14.92
N ASP A 112 11.65 8.32 15.35
CA ASP A 112 10.87 8.30 16.60
C ASP A 112 9.46 7.74 16.43
N TYR A 113 8.92 7.78 15.20
CA TYR A 113 7.60 7.26 14.87
C TYR A 113 7.50 6.73 13.43
N LEU A 114 6.52 5.86 13.21
CA LEU A 114 6.03 5.45 11.89
C LEU A 114 4.69 6.11 11.55
N ASP A 115 4.47 6.40 10.28
CA ASP A 115 3.19 6.94 9.81
C ASP A 115 2.15 5.83 9.72
N LEU A 116 2.55 4.63 9.27
CA LEU A 116 1.69 3.47 9.20
C LEU A 116 2.43 2.20 9.64
N TYR A 117 1.84 1.42 10.53
CA TYR A 117 2.36 0.11 10.92
C TYR A 117 1.35 -1.00 10.64
N LEU A 118 1.75 -2.01 9.87
CA LEU A 118 0.86 -3.07 9.40
C LEU A 118 1.14 -4.41 10.08
N ILE A 119 0.10 -5.20 10.38
CA ILE A 119 0.29 -6.65 10.55
C ILE A 119 0.62 -7.24 9.18
N HIS A 120 1.80 -7.86 8.99
CA HIS A 120 2.26 -8.25 7.65
C HIS A 120 1.43 -9.39 7.03
N PHE A 121 1.00 -10.38 7.83
CA PHE A 121 0.11 -11.47 7.42
C PHE A 121 -0.81 -11.86 8.58
N PRO A 122 -2.01 -12.40 8.32
CA PRO A 122 -2.94 -12.83 9.36
C PRO A 122 -2.56 -14.19 10.00
N VAL A 123 -1.28 -14.59 9.97
CA VAL A 123 -0.79 -15.89 10.44
C VAL A 123 0.47 -15.70 11.27
N GLY A 124 0.45 -16.23 12.50
CA GLY A 124 1.60 -16.22 13.40
C GLY A 124 2.57 -17.37 13.14
N LEU A 125 3.86 -17.12 13.34
CA LEU A 125 4.94 -18.11 13.26
C LEU A 125 5.59 -18.27 14.64
N LYS A 126 6.13 -19.47 14.93
CA LYS A 126 6.83 -19.70 16.21
C LYS A 126 8.12 -18.88 16.27
N LYS A 127 8.37 -18.20 17.36
CA LYS A 127 9.65 -17.51 17.56
C LYS A 127 10.75 -18.52 17.89
N MET A 128 11.77 -18.60 17.04
CA MET A 128 12.95 -19.47 17.20
C MET A 128 14.20 -18.62 16.98
N GLY A 129 14.66 -17.95 18.04
CA GLY A 129 15.73 -16.94 17.92
C GLY A 129 15.32 -15.83 16.93
N ASP A 130 16.23 -15.50 16.01
CA ASP A 130 16.04 -14.46 14.98
C ASP A 130 15.56 -15.00 13.61
N GLU A 131 15.20 -16.29 13.54
CA GLU A 131 14.74 -16.95 12.31
C GLU A 131 13.41 -16.34 11.83
N LEU A 132 13.38 -15.81 10.60
CA LEU A 132 12.17 -15.21 10.03
C LEU A 132 11.13 -16.26 9.58
N PHE A 133 11.61 -17.45 9.19
CA PHE A 133 10.82 -18.55 8.66
C PHE A 133 11.18 -19.84 9.40
N PRO A 134 10.80 -19.97 10.68
CA PRO A 134 11.10 -21.13 11.51
C PRO A 134 10.61 -22.42 10.86
N LYS A 135 11.49 -23.40 10.72
CA LYS A 135 11.16 -24.71 10.13
C LYS A 135 11.57 -25.87 11.03
N LYS A 136 10.78 -26.94 10.97
CA LYS A 136 11.14 -28.27 11.48
C LYS A 136 10.74 -29.30 10.42
N ASP A 137 11.66 -30.19 10.05
CA ASP A 137 11.42 -31.24 9.05
C ASP A 137 10.87 -30.69 7.71
N GLY A 138 11.37 -29.52 7.29
CA GLY A 138 10.96 -28.83 6.06
C GLY A 138 9.64 -28.04 6.15
N GLN A 139 8.89 -28.18 7.25
CA GLN A 139 7.61 -27.51 7.45
C GLN A 139 7.75 -26.22 8.27
N ILE A 140 7.02 -25.18 7.89
CA ILE A 140 6.97 -23.91 8.63
C ILE A 140 6.26 -24.13 9.97
N LEU A 141 6.84 -23.61 11.04
CA LEU A 141 6.27 -23.67 12.37
C LEU A 141 5.33 -22.49 12.61
N THR A 142 4.03 -22.75 12.68
CA THR A 142 3.00 -21.75 12.98
C THR A 142 2.78 -21.61 14.50
N SER A 143 2.32 -20.42 14.88
CA SER A 143 1.84 -20.12 16.23
C SER A 143 0.32 -20.05 16.23
N ASP A 144 -0.31 -20.40 17.35
CA ASP A 144 -1.76 -20.38 17.53
C ASP A 144 -2.28 -19.00 18.01
N ILE A 145 -1.40 -18.00 18.10
CA ILE A 145 -1.78 -16.63 18.46
C ILE A 145 -2.68 -16.04 17.38
N ASP A 146 -3.88 -15.63 17.78
CA ASP A 146 -4.88 -15.04 16.88
C ASP A 146 -4.50 -13.61 16.48
N TYR A 147 -4.69 -13.25 15.21
CA TYR A 147 -4.42 -11.89 14.72
C TYR A 147 -5.29 -10.81 15.40
N VAL A 148 -6.43 -11.17 16.01
CA VAL A 148 -7.25 -10.26 16.81
C VAL A 148 -6.53 -9.90 18.12
N ASP A 149 -5.83 -10.85 18.75
CA ASP A 149 -5.04 -10.56 19.95
C ASP A 149 -3.83 -9.68 19.58
N VAL A 150 -3.21 -9.95 18.44
CA VAL A 150 -2.14 -9.10 17.89
C VAL A 150 -2.65 -7.69 17.63
N TRP A 151 -3.87 -7.54 17.10
CA TRP A 151 -4.46 -6.23 16.83
C TRP A 151 -4.62 -5.39 18.11
N ARG A 152 -4.99 -6.00 19.24
CA ARG A 152 -5.03 -5.28 20.53
C ARG A 152 -3.66 -4.75 20.93
N GLY A 153 -2.59 -5.50 20.63
CA GLY A 153 -1.22 -5.02 20.74
C GLY A 153 -0.92 -3.83 19.83
N MET A 154 -1.37 -3.87 18.57
CA MET A 154 -1.23 -2.75 17.62
C MET A 154 -1.97 -1.49 18.10
N GLU A 155 -3.17 -1.62 18.65
CA GLU A 155 -3.93 -0.51 19.25
C GLU A 155 -3.18 0.11 20.44
N ALA A 156 -2.56 -0.73 21.28
CA ALA A 156 -1.72 -0.26 22.37
C ALA A 156 -0.49 0.50 21.86
N LEU A 157 0.16 0.02 20.79
CA LEU A 157 1.28 0.72 20.15
C LEU A 157 0.87 2.10 19.62
N GLN A 158 -0.29 2.19 18.94
CA GLN A 158 -0.80 3.47 18.44
C GLN A 158 -1.02 4.47 19.59
N ALA A 159 -1.56 4.03 20.72
CA ALA A 159 -1.78 4.88 21.88
C ALA A 159 -0.48 5.47 22.48
N THR A 160 0.69 4.86 22.21
CA THR A 160 1.99 5.42 22.65
C THR A 160 2.45 6.61 21.80
N GLY A 161 1.83 6.86 20.64
CA GLY A 161 2.24 7.91 19.69
C GLY A 161 3.43 7.56 18.80
N LYS A 162 4.06 6.39 19.00
CA LYS A 162 5.15 5.84 18.15
C LYS A 162 4.67 5.38 16.77
N VAL A 163 3.36 5.21 16.60
CA VAL A 163 2.72 4.89 15.32
C VAL A 163 1.50 5.79 15.17
N LYS A 164 1.38 6.48 14.03
CA LYS A 164 0.22 7.36 13.77
C LYS A 164 -1.01 6.56 13.34
N SER A 165 -0.86 5.74 12.31
CA SER A 165 -1.92 4.88 11.78
C SER A 165 -1.54 3.40 11.90
N ILE A 166 -2.52 2.53 12.16
CA ILE A 166 -2.33 1.08 12.15
C ILE A 166 -3.20 0.44 11.06
N GLY A 167 -2.72 -0.66 10.50
CA GLY A 167 -3.42 -1.37 9.43
C GLY A 167 -2.99 -2.83 9.33
N VAL A 168 -3.43 -3.49 8.26
CA VAL A 168 -3.16 -4.90 8.00
C VAL A 168 -2.64 -5.11 6.58
N SER A 169 -2.03 -6.26 6.32
CA SER A 169 -1.56 -6.66 5.00
C SER A 169 -1.90 -8.14 4.77
N ASN A 170 -2.36 -8.46 3.56
CA ASN A 170 -2.77 -9.79 3.13
C ASN A 170 -3.97 -10.37 3.91
N PHE A 171 -4.87 -9.52 4.40
CA PHE A 171 -6.11 -9.96 5.05
C PHE A 171 -7.22 -10.14 4.02
N SER A 172 -7.95 -11.25 4.13
CA SER A 172 -9.16 -11.52 3.38
C SER A 172 -10.37 -10.73 3.92
N VAL A 173 -11.46 -10.67 3.15
CA VAL A 173 -12.71 -10.01 3.56
C VAL A 173 -13.24 -10.58 4.87
N LEU A 174 -13.30 -11.92 5.02
CA LEU A 174 -13.81 -12.56 6.23
C LEU A 174 -12.95 -12.25 7.46
N GLN A 175 -11.63 -12.17 7.30
CA GLN A 175 -10.73 -11.78 8.39
C GLN A 175 -10.92 -10.31 8.78
N LEU A 176 -11.13 -9.43 7.80
CA LEU A 176 -11.43 -8.02 8.05
C LEU A 176 -12.78 -7.82 8.73
N GLU A 177 -13.83 -8.53 8.31
CA GLU A 177 -15.14 -8.48 8.96
C GLU A 177 -15.05 -8.91 10.42
N ARG A 178 -14.36 -10.01 10.69
CA ARG A 178 -14.10 -10.46 12.08
C ARG A 178 -13.31 -9.43 12.87
N LEU A 179 -12.27 -8.84 12.27
CA LEU A 179 -11.46 -7.84 12.94
C LEU A 179 -12.26 -6.58 13.27
N LEU A 180 -13.02 -6.05 12.30
CA LEU A 180 -13.87 -4.87 12.46
C LEU A 180 -14.95 -5.04 13.53
N ALA A 181 -15.45 -6.28 13.72
CA ALA A 181 -16.42 -6.58 14.76
C ALA A 181 -15.84 -6.56 16.18
N LEU A 182 -14.50 -6.66 16.33
CA LEU A 182 -13.84 -6.85 17.62
C LEU A 182 -12.83 -5.74 17.97
N CYS A 183 -12.37 -4.96 17.00
CA CYS A 183 -11.41 -3.89 17.22
C CYS A 183 -12.05 -2.66 17.87
N ARG A 184 -11.25 -1.94 18.67
CA ARG A 184 -11.58 -0.59 19.13
C ARG A 184 -11.21 0.46 18.11
N VAL A 185 -10.06 0.28 17.44
CA VAL A 185 -9.58 1.16 16.37
C VAL A 185 -9.66 0.38 15.06
N PRO A 186 -10.44 0.85 14.07
CA PRO A 186 -10.53 0.18 12.77
C PRO A 186 -9.20 0.30 12.00
N PRO A 187 -8.77 -0.74 11.26
CA PRO A 187 -7.57 -0.65 10.42
C PRO A 187 -7.75 0.46 9.37
N ALA A 188 -6.74 1.33 9.26
CA ALA A 188 -6.75 2.44 8.29
C ALA A 188 -6.51 1.97 6.86
N VAL A 189 -5.72 0.89 6.71
CA VAL A 189 -5.27 0.35 5.42
C VAL A 189 -5.29 -1.18 5.47
N ASN A 190 -5.72 -1.82 4.38
CA ASN A 190 -5.37 -3.21 4.07
C ASN A 190 -4.48 -3.24 2.82
N GLN A 191 -3.22 -3.62 2.97
CA GLN A 191 -2.29 -3.73 1.85
C GLN A 191 -2.38 -5.14 1.24
N VAL A 192 -2.65 -5.26 -0.05
CA VAL A 192 -2.79 -6.56 -0.72
C VAL A 192 -2.09 -6.57 -2.07
N LEU A 193 -1.67 -7.77 -2.48
CA LEU A 193 -1.17 -8.02 -3.83
C LEU A 193 -2.34 -7.95 -4.82
N MET A 194 -2.22 -7.13 -5.87
CA MET A 194 -3.21 -7.09 -6.94
C MET A 194 -2.57 -7.40 -8.29
N PHE A 195 -3.00 -8.50 -8.91
CA PHE A 195 -2.81 -8.71 -10.34
C PHE A 195 -4.00 -8.09 -11.10
N HIS A 196 -3.74 -7.56 -12.30
CA HIS A 196 -4.72 -6.85 -13.14
C HIS A 196 -6.04 -7.62 -13.38
N LEU A 197 -6.03 -8.94 -13.25
CA LEU A 197 -7.19 -9.82 -13.43
C LEU A 197 -8.10 -9.95 -12.18
N LEU A 198 -7.67 -9.47 -11.00
CA LEU A 198 -8.35 -9.68 -9.70
C LEU A 198 -9.24 -8.50 -9.25
N GLN A 199 -9.42 -7.47 -10.08
CA GLN A 199 -10.13 -6.23 -9.71
C GLN A 199 -11.57 -6.41 -9.20
N PHE A 200 -12.27 -7.47 -9.62
CA PHE A 200 -13.68 -7.68 -9.30
C PHE A 200 -13.94 -8.22 -7.88
N LEU A 201 -12.91 -8.74 -7.20
CA LEU A 201 -13.07 -9.39 -5.88
C LEU A 201 -13.05 -8.41 -4.70
N LEU A 202 -12.65 -7.16 -4.90
CA LEU A 202 -12.41 -6.19 -3.82
C LEU A 202 -13.54 -5.16 -3.64
N SER A 203 -14.62 -5.26 -4.43
CA SER A 203 -15.80 -4.37 -4.35
C SER A 203 -16.37 -4.19 -2.92
N PRO A 204 -16.44 -5.22 -2.06
CA PRO A 204 -16.96 -5.06 -0.70
C PRO A 204 -16.09 -4.20 0.23
N LEU A 205 -14.78 -4.11 0.00
CA LEU A 205 -13.84 -3.42 0.90
C LEU A 205 -14.02 -1.90 0.90
N PHE A 206 -14.49 -1.34 -0.23
CA PHE A 206 -14.73 0.10 -0.36
C PHE A 206 -15.90 0.61 0.48
N GLN A 207 -16.81 -0.28 0.93
CA GLN A 207 -17.98 0.11 1.73
C GLN A 207 -17.62 0.42 3.20
N ASN A 208 -16.50 -0.11 3.70
CA ASN A 208 -16.12 0.01 5.13
C ASN A 208 -15.07 1.10 5.41
N HIS A 209 -14.84 2.04 4.47
CA HIS A 209 -13.81 3.09 4.59
C HIS A 209 -12.37 2.56 4.83
N ILE A 210 -12.08 1.32 4.42
CA ILE A 210 -10.72 0.77 4.44
C ILE A 210 -10.08 1.08 3.09
N TRP A 211 -8.92 1.74 3.12
CA TRP A 211 -8.14 1.95 1.90
C TRP A 211 -7.37 0.68 1.54
N VAL A 212 -7.54 0.23 0.31
CA VAL A 212 -6.79 -0.89 -0.25
C VAL A 212 -5.53 -0.34 -0.89
N TRP A 213 -4.37 -0.69 -0.33
CA TRP A 213 -3.10 -0.33 -0.94
C TRP A 213 -2.52 -1.50 -1.73
N ILE A 214 -2.16 -1.23 -2.98
CA ILE A 214 -1.91 -2.25 -3.99
C ILE A 214 -0.41 -2.34 -4.27
N ILE A 215 0.16 -3.52 -4.01
CA ILE A 215 1.50 -3.86 -4.50
C ILE A 215 1.34 -4.56 -5.85
N VAL A 216 2.01 -4.06 -6.89
CA VAL A 216 2.11 -4.72 -8.20
C VAL A 216 3.58 -5.11 -8.44
N PRO A 217 3.92 -6.41 -8.57
CA PRO A 217 5.27 -6.80 -8.97
C PRO A 217 5.45 -6.48 -10.46
N VAL A 218 6.51 -5.75 -10.80
CA VAL A 218 6.87 -5.45 -12.20
C VAL A 218 7.94 -6.45 -12.65
N PRO A 219 7.66 -7.38 -13.58
CA PRO A 219 8.70 -8.11 -14.29
C PRO A 219 9.33 -7.21 -15.36
N HIS A 220 10.58 -7.50 -15.73
CA HIS A 220 11.34 -6.75 -16.73
C HIS A 220 10.54 -6.47 -18.03
N THR A 221 10.82 -5.28 -18.59
CA THR A 221 10.36 -4.70 -19.87
C THR A 221 8.92 -4.12 -19.99
N ARG A 222 8.89 -2.77 -20.10
CA ARG A 222 7.87 -1.86 -20.68
C ARG A 222 6.45 -1.80 -20.06
N LEU A 223 6.16 -0.59 -19.55
CA LEU A 223 4.88 0.14 -19.33
C LEU A 223 4.01 -0.11 -18.06
N LEU A 224 4.02 0.91 -17.19
CA LEU A 224 2.91 1.81 -16.77
C LEU A 224 1.47 1.26 -16.41
N VAL A 225 1.11 1.44 -15.12
CA VAL A 225 -0.18 2.00 -14.55
C VAL A 225 -1.35 1.09 -14.09
N ILE A 226 -1.83 1.36 -12.86
CA ILE A 226 -3.19 1.91 -12.59
C ILE A 226 -3.02 3.24 -11.81
N LYS A 227 -3.73 4.29 -12.27
CA LYS A 227 -3.48 5.74 -12.12
C LYS A 227 -3.32 6.17 -10.66
N GLN A 228 -2.25 6.90 -10.30
CA GLN A 228 -2.17 8.32 -10.63
C GLN A 228 -0.77 8.87 -11.00
N ALA A 229 -0.79 9.56 -12.15
CA ALA A 229 0.20 10.45 -12.78
C ALA A 229 1.62 9.90 -13.02
N LEU A 230 1.85 9.40 -14.24
CA LEU A 230 3.18 9.27 -14.82
C LEU A 230 3.32 10.29 -15.95
N CYS A 231 4.23 11.25 -15.77
CA CYS A 231 4.82 12.00 -16.86
C CYS A 231 5.74 11.06 -17.63
N SER A 232 5.42 10.79 -18.89
CA SER A 232 6.41 10.41 -19.88
C SER A 232 6.88 11.68 -20.58
N ALA A 233 8.11 12.11 -20.33
CA ALA A 233 8.81 13.01 -21.24
C ALA A 233 9.79 12.18 -22.07
N PRO A 234 9.63 12.10 -23.41
CA PRO A 234 10.79 12.02 -24.28
C PRO A 234 11.49 13.39 -24.25
N GLN A 235 12.80 13.36 -24.39
CA GLN A 235 13.65 14.53 -24.37
C GLN A 235 13.23 15.57 -25.43
N HIS A 236 13.44 16.84 -25.06
CA HIS A 236 13.42 18.09 -25.84
C HIS A 236 12.17 19.00 -25.78
N ASN A 237 12.40 20.15 -25.16
CA ASN A 237 11.85 21.49 -25.39
C ASN A 237 10.32 21.66 -25.54
N ALA A 238 9.65 22.09 -24.47
CA ALA A 238 8.70 23.22 -24.45
C ALA A 238 7.87 23.19 -23.15
N ALA A 239 8.19 24.07 -22.20
CA ALA A 239 7.63 24.12 -20.86
C ALA A 239 6.23 24.76 -20.73
N THR A 240 5.40 24.83 -21.78
CA THR A 240 4.20 25.71 -21.73
C THR A 240 2.91 25.14 -22.34
N ALA A 241 2.88 23.93 -22.92
CA ALA A 241 1.70 23.47 -23.67
C ALA A 241 0.85 22.37 -23.01
N VAL A 242 1.26 21.76 -21.89
CA VAL A 242 0.57 20.57 -21.32
C VAL A 242 -0.57 20.92 -20.35
N LEU A 243 -0.66 22.17 -19.89
CA LEU A 243 -1.64 22.57 -18.87
C LEU A 243 -3.07 22.77 -19.40
N SER A 244 -3.30 22.83 -20.72
CA SER A 244 -4.63 23.16 -21.27
C SER A 244 -5.51 21.94 -21.60
N SER A 245 -4.96 20.73 -21.81
CA SER A 245 -5.78 19.56 -22.22
C SER A 245 -6.24 18.64 -21.08
N LEU A 246 -5.75 18.85 -19.85
CA LEU A 246 -6.08 18.02 -18.68
C LEU A 246 -7.46 18.29 -18.05
N THR A 247 -8.24 19.23 -18.59
CA THR A 247 -9.54 19.63 -18.03
C THR A 247 -10.74 18.78 -18.45
N ALA A 248 -10.61 17.86 -19.43
CA ALA A 248 -11.81 17.36 -20.10
C ALA A 248 -12.38 16.01 -19.63
N SER A 249 -11.71 15.17 -18.84
CA SER A 249 -12.28 13.86 -18.46
C SER A 249 -11.61 13.19 -17.26
N ALA A 250 -11.85 13.71 -16.06
CA ALA A 250 -11.72 12.95 -14.82
C ALA A 250 -13.10 12.92 -14.13
N LYS A 251 -13.99 12.04 -14.59
CA LYS A 251 -15.20 11.72 -13.84
C LYS A 251 -14.80 10.81 -12.68
N ILE A 252 -14.81 11.35 -11.47
CA ILE A 252 -14.89 10.56 -10.24
C ILE A 252 -16.24 9.85 -10.28
N LEU A 253 -16.23 8.53 -10.54
CA LEU A 253 -17.42 7.70 -10.37
C LEU A 253 -17.63 7.48 -8.86
N ASN A 254 -18.26 8.46 -8.23
CA ASN A 254 -18.86 8.31 -6.91
C ASN A 254 -20.13 7.46 -7.07
N ILE A 255 -19.98 6.14 -7.11
CA ILE A 255 -21.13 5.24 -7.16
C ILE A 255 -21.69 5.11 -5.73
N LYS A 256 -22.59 6.02 -5.35
CA LYS A 256 -23.51 5.82 -4.22
C LYS A 256 -24.58 4.81 -4.65
N TYR A 257 -24.47 3.55 -4.23
CA TYR A 257 -25.63 2.66 -4.24
C TYR A 257 -26.51 2.97 -3.03
N ARG A 258 -27.69 3.55 -3.28
CA ARG A 258 -28.80 3.56 -2.32
C ARG A 258 -29.69 2.37 -2.66
N VAL A 259 -29.66 1.32 -1.84
CA VAL A 259 -30.67 0.25 -1.93
C VAL A 259 -31.91 0.76 -1.19
N PRO A 260 -33.10 0.84 -1.82
CA PRO A 260 -34.33 1.14 -1.10
C PRO A 260 -34.66 -0.05 -0.19
N LEU A 261 -34.88 0.21 1.09
CA LEU A 261 -35.53 -0.74 1.98
C LEU A 261 -37.00 -0.87 1.54
N GLY A 262 -37.37 -2.03 1.01
CA GLY A 262 -38.77 -2.34 0.72
C GLY A 262 -38.98 -3.56 -0.17
N GLY A 263 -39.44 -4.65 0.43
CA GLY A 263 -40.52 -5.50 -0.09
C GLY A 263 -40.36 -6.19 -1.45
N THR A 264 -40.34 -7.52 -1.38
CA THR A 264 -40.78 -8.50 -2.40
C THR A 264 -39.83 -8.90 -3.52
N LYS A 265 -39.81 -10.23 -3.73
CA LYS A 265 -39.00 -11.03 -4.64
C LYS A 265 -38.99 -10.47 -6.06
N SER A 266 -37.81 -10.28 -6.66
CA SER A 266 -37.65 -10.31 -8.12
C SER A 266 -36.21 -10.62 -8.52
N ARG A 267 -36.08 -11.67 -9.33
CA ARG A 267 -34.84 -12.22 -9.91
C ARG A 267 -34.01 -11.12 -10.58
N ALA A 268 -32.73 -11.03 -10.24
CA ALA A 268 -31.76 -10.28 -11.05
C ALA A 268 -31.60 -10.98 -12.42
N LYS A 269 -32.07 -10.33 -13.49
CA LYS A 269 -31.72 -10.69 -14.86
C LYS A 269 -30.25 -10.33 -15.10
N ILE A 270 -29.44 -11.31 -15.47
CA ILE A 270 -28.11 -11.09 -16.03
C ILE A 270 -28.31 -10.53 -17.45
N LEU A 271 -28.04 -9.25 -17.64
CA LEU A 271 -27.87 -8.65 -18.96
C LEU A 271 -26.52 -9.14 -19.52
N ASN A 272 -26.57 -10.19 -20.33
CA ASN A 272 -25.45 -10.59 -21.18
C ASN A 272 -25.20 -9.50 -22.22
N ILE A 273 -24.21 -8.64 -21.99
CA ILE A 273 -23.68 -7.76 -23.03
C ILE A 273 -22.65 -8.57 -23.82
N LYS A 274 -23.08 -9.10 -24.97
CA LYS A 274 -22.17 -9.61 -26.01
C LYS A 274 -21.45 -8.42 -26.65
N TYR A 275 -20.13 -8.43 -26.68
CA TYR A 275 -19.36 -7.61 -27.61
C TYR A 275 -18.85 -8.50 -28.76
N SER A 276 -19.32 -8.18 -29.96
CA SER A 276 -18.83 -8.67 -31.24
C SER A 276 -17.55 -7.94 -31.64
N VAL A 277 -16.50 -8.70 -31.96
CA VAL A 277 -15.24 -8.16 -32.50
C VAL A 277 -15.40 -8.00 -34.01
N PRO A 278 -15.18 -6.81 -34.60
CA PRO A 278 -15.12 -6.68 -36.05
C PRO A 278 -13.79 -7.28 -36.54
N PHE A 279 -13.86 -8.39 -37.29
CA PHE A 279 -12.75 -8.88 -38.10
C PHE A 279 -12.56 -7.92 -39.28
N GLY A 280 -11.55 -7.05 -39.20
CA GLY A 280 -11.05 -6.28 -40.33
C GLY A 280 -10.06 -7.12 -41.12
N GLY A 281 -10.50 -7.66 -42.25
CA GLY A 281 -9.63 -8.30 -43.24
C GLY A 281 -8.72 -7.29 -43.94
N GLY A 282 -7.49 -7.72 -44.20
CA GLY A 282 -6.55 -7.05 -45.08
C GLY A 282 -5.72 -8.10 -45.83
N THR A 283 -6.07 -8.31 -47.09
CA THR A 283 -5.38 -9.21 -48.03
C THR A 283 -4.26 -8.49 -48.78
N LYS A 284 -3.12 -9.20 -48.91
CA LYS A 284 -2.10 -9.20 -50.00
C LYS A 284 -1.22 -7.93 -50.14
N SER A 285 0.06 -8.01 -50.52
CA SER A 285 0.69 -8.92 -51.48
C SER A 285 2.12 -9.34 -51.09
N ARG A 286 2.49 -10.52 -51.61
CA ARG A 286 3.88 -10.96 -51.82
C ARG A 286 4.50 -10.13 -52.95
N ASP A 287 5.81 -9.93 -52.86
CA ASP A 287 6.79 -10.25 -53.91
C ASP A 287 8.04 -10.81 -53.21
#